data_AF-A0A1W9PEV8-F1
#
_entry.id   AF-A0A1W9PEV8-F1
#
_cell.length_a   1.000
_cell.length_b   1.000
_cell.length_c   1.000
_cell.angle_alpha   90.00
_cell.angle_beta   90.00
_cell.angle_gamma   90.00
#
_symmetry.space_group_name_H-M   'P 1'
#
loop_
_entity.id
_entity.type
_entity.pdbx_description
1 polymer ?
#
loop_
_entity_poly.entity_id
_entity_poly.type
_entity_poly.pdbx_seq_one_letter_code
_entity_poly.pdbx_strand_id
1 'polypeptide(L)'
;MELGERNGMDVFLFKEPVPTPLLSFAVRYMEADAGIVMTASHNPPEYNGYKVYNEEGVQILPETADKIRSHMEKLGPVEEFHEYELNTVPDDIIESYLERVEKLVEPLISKPLGIVYSPLHGTGLKMVSEALKRAGVDVTLVKEQASWDGSFSTVRVPNPEEDDALELVKKYMNRDGISFGIATDPDCDRVGLIVKEGEEFVKLTGNQIGVLLLHYMSCKMEDWLRRLSRPIWFVQCVMKEVFIFLKRQRASNS
;
A
#
# COMPACT_ATOMS: atom_id res chain seq x y z
N MET A 1 20.88 -11.68 -1.31
CA MET A 1 20.55 -12.49 -0.12
C MET A 1 21.72 -13.39 0.26
N GLU A 2 22.24 -14.23 -0.65
CA GLU A 2 23.52 -14.96 -0.47
C GLU A 2 24.66 -14.08 0.11
N LEU A 3 24.87 -12.90 -0.46
CA LEU A 3 25.96 -12.02 -0.02
C LEU A 3 25.82 -11.59 1.44
N GLY A 4 24.60 -11.49 1.97
CA GLY A 4 24.37 -11.13 3.37
C GLY A 4 24.86 -12.22 4.32
N GLU A 5 24.37 -13.45 4.13
CA GLU A 5 24.77 -14.63 4.90
C GLU A 5 26.30 -14.86 4.85
N ARG A 6 26.91 -14.75 3.66
CA ARG A 6 28.38 -14.86 3.50
C ARG A 6 29.16 -13.81 4.28
N ASN A 7 28.55 -12.66 4.57
CA ASN A 7 29.14 -11.59 5.36
C ASN A 7 28.67 -11.61 6.83
N GLY A 8 28.02 -12.71 7.28
CA GLY A 8 27.57 -12.89 8.66
C GLY A 8 26.33 -12.08 9.03
N MET A 9 25.48 -11.76 8.04
CA MET A 9 24.18 -11.11 8.25
C MET A 9 23.08 -12.16 8.31
N ASP A 10 22.18 -12.06 9.28
CA ASP A 10 20.97 -12.88 9.32
C ASP A 10 19.98 -12.40 8.25
N VAL A 11 19.67 -13.25 7.26
CA VAL A 11 18.76 -12.90 6.16
C VAL A 11 17.45 -13.67 6.26
N PHE A 12 16.35 -12.92 6.31
CA PHE A 12 14.99 -13.47 6.35
C PHE A 12 14.22 -13.21 5.06
N LEU A 13 13.53 -14.22 4.55
CA LEU A 13 12.70 -14.16 3.35
C LEU A 13 11.25 -14.50 3.67
N PHE A 14 10.29 -13.77 3.09
CA PHE A 14 8.89 -14.17 3.12
C PHE A 14 8.66 -15.38 2.21
N LYS A 15 7.82 -16.33 2.64
CA LYS A 15 7.48 -17.54 1.86
C LYS A 15 6.81 -17.23 0.51
N GLU A 16 6.28 -16.02 0.36
CA GLU A 16 5.53 -15.59 -0.79
C GLU A 16 5.64 -14.07 -1.01
N PRO A 17 5.24 -13.56 -2.19
CA PRO A 17 5.18 -12.12 -2.44
C PRO A 17 4.27 -11.40 -1.44
N VAL A 18 4.78 -10.34 -0.80
CA VAL A 18 4.06 -9.56 0.21
C VAL A 18 4.05 -8.06 -0.12
N PRO A 19 3.03 -7.31 0.35
CA PRO A 19 2.98 -5.86 0.22
C PRO A 19 4.17 -5.13 0.83
N THR A 20 4.58 -4.03 0.20
CA THR A 20 5.57 -3.08 0.74
C THR A 20 5.24 -2.63 2.18
N PRO A 21 3.98 -2.30 2.54
CA PRO A 21 3.63 -1.95 3.92
C PRO A 21 3.86 -3.06 4.94
N LEU A 22 3.77 -4.34 4.55
CA LEU A 22 4.04 -5.47 5.45
C LEU A 22 5.54 -5.59 5.71
N LEU A 23 6.41 -5.37 4.70
CA LEU A 23 7.86 -5.32 4.93
C LEU A 23 8.23 -4.20 5.91
N SER A 24 7.71 -2.99 5.70
CA SER A 24 7.95 -1.85 6.61
C SER A 24 7.52 -2.13 8.06
N PHE A 25 6.44 -2.90 8.24
CA PHE A 25 6.05 -3.39 9.55
C PHE A 25 7.01 -4.45 10.10
N ALA A 26 7.36 -5.45 9.29
CA ALA A 26 8.21 -6.56 9.69
C ALA A 26 9.61 -6.11 10.13
N VAL A 27 10.21 -5.14 9.41
CA VAL A 27 11.52 -4.57 9.80
C VAL A 27 11.50 -4.06 11.24
N ARG A 28 10.47 -3.27 11.59
CA ARG A 28 10.32 -2.73 12.95
C ARG A 28 9.92 -3.78 13.97
N TYR A 29 9.12 -4.77 13.57
CA TYR A 29 8.66 -5.84 14.44
C TYR A 29 9.80 -6.78 14.83
N MET A 30 10.69 -7.08 13.89
CA MET A 30 11.84 -7.97 14.08
C MET A 30 13.10 -7.24 14.57
N GLU A 31 13.04 -5.91 14.73
CA GLU A 31 14.19 -5.05 15.03
C GLU A 31 15.33 -5.25 14.01
N ALA A 32 14.98 -5.47 12.74
CA ALA A 32 15.94 -5.68 11.66
C ALA A 32 16.60 -4.35 11.23
N ASP A 33 17.86 -4.40 10.82
CA ASP A 33 18.61 -3.21 10.37
C ASP A 33 18.11 -2.65 9.03
N ALA A 34 17.54 -3.50 8.18
CA ALA A 34 17.04 -3.10 6.87
C ALA A 34 15.99 -4.06 6.30
N GLY A 35 15.18 -3.56 5.37
CA GLY A 35 14.29 -4.35 4.53
C GLY A 35 14.54 -4.08 3.05
N ILE A 36 14.38 -5.09 2.20
CA ILE A 36 14.49 -4.94 0.74
C ILE A 36 13.19 -5.43 0.10
N VAL A 37 12.54 -4.58 -0.69
CA VAL A 37 11.43 -4.98 -1.57
C VAL A 37 11.98 -5.10 -2.98
N MET A 38 11.78 -6.25 -3.62
CA MET A 38 11.99 -6.41 -5.05
C MET A 38 10.69 -6.03 -5.77
N THR A 39 10.65 -4.85 -6.38
CA THR A 39 9.44 -4.34 -7.03
C THR A 39 9.75 -3.24 -8.05
N ALA A 40 9.03 -3.26 -9.16
CA ALA A 40 8.94 -2.14 -10.10
C ALA A 40 7.71 -1.24 -9.83
N SER A 41 6.99 -1.48 -8.73
CA SER A 41 5.71 -0.87 -8.39
C SER A 41 4.74 -0.96 -9.57
N HIS A 42 4.29 0.18 -10.08
CA HIS A 42 3.36 0.31 -11.20
C HIS A 42 4.04 0.35 -12.57
N ASN A 43 5.36 0.17 -12.67
CA ASN A 43 6.04 0.19 -13.96
C ASN A 43 5.72 -1.05 -14.81
N PRO A 44 5.87 -0.97 -16.15
CA PRO A 44 5.71 -2.11 -17.04
C PRO A 44 6.61 -3.32 -16.70
N PRO A 45 6.23 -4.56 -17.14
CA PRO A 45 6.94 -5.80 -16.82
C PRO A 45 8.44 -5.81 -17.13
N GLU A 46 8.88 -5.05 -18.13
CA GLU A 46 10.28 -5.00 -18.54
C GLU A 46 11.19 -4.29 -17.54
N TYR A 47 10.62 -3.56 -16.58
CA TYR A 47 11.37 -2.88 -15.52
C TYR A 47 11.45 -3.76 -14.27
N ASN A 48 12.64 -3.83 -13.69
CA ASN A 48 12.85 -4.35 -12.35
C ASN A 48 13.41 -3.24 -11.46
N GLY A 49 12.98 -3.21 -10.22
CA GLY A 49 13.46 -2.27 -9.22
C GLY A 49 13.64 -2.95 -7.88
N TYR A 50 14.38 -2.29 -6.99
CA TYR A 50 14.39 -2.64 -5.58
C TYR A 50 14.26 -1.36 -4.74
N LYS A 51 13.55 -1.47 -3.63
CA LYS A 51 13.43 -0.42 -2.62
C LYS A 51 14.13 -0.92 -1.36
N VAL A 52 14.93 -0.06 -0.72
CA VAL A 52 15.57 -0.36 0.56
C VAL A 52 14.89 0.46 1.64
N TYR A 53 14.62 -0.19 2.76
CA TYR A 53 14.04 0.38 3.96
C TYR A 53 15.06 0.28 5.08
N ASN A 54 15.20 1.34 5.87
CA ASN A 54 16.08 1.40 7.04
C ASN A 54 15.44 0.71 8.26
N GLU A 55 16.15 0.71 9.39
CA GLU A 55 15.74 0.13 10.67
C GLU A 55 14.42 0.72 11.22
N GLU A 56 14.08 1.95 10.82
CA GLU A 56 12.81 2.60 11.16
C GLU A 56 11.66 2.15 10.25
N GLY A 57 11.90 1.22 9.33
CA GLY A 57 10.93 0.76 8.34
C GLY A 57 10.55 1.84 7.33
N VAL A 58 11.41 2.83 7.10
CA VAL A 58 11.21 3.94 6.16
C VAL A 58 12.10 3.75 4.94
N GLN A 59 11.60 4.07 3.75
CA GLN A 59 12.40 4.00 2.53
C GLN A 59 13.62 4.94 2.64
N ILE A 60 14.80 4.44 2.30
CA ILE A 60 16.05 5.19 2.43
C ILE A 60 16.02 6.51 1.64
N LEU A 61 16.65 7.54 2.20
CA LEU A 61 16.77 8.86 1.57
C LEU A 61 17.80 8.86 0.41
N PRO A 62 17.71 9.83 -0.53
CA PRO A 62 18.62 9.93 -1.67
C PRO A 62 20.11 9.87 -1.29
N GLU A 63 20.51 10.54 -0.22
CA GLU A 63 21.91 10.54 0.25
C GLU A 63 22.42 9.13 0.61
N THR A 64 21.56 8.30 1.19
CA THR A 64 21.91 6.91 1.52
C THR A 64 21.89 6.03 0.28
N ALA A 65 20.95 6.26 -0.62
CA ALA A 65 20.89 5.58 -1.92
C ALA A 65 22.15 5.86 -2.76
N ASP A 66 22.64 7.09 -2.76
CA ASP A 66 23.87 7.49 -3.48
C ASP A 66 25.11 6.82 -2.88
N LYS A 67 25.18 6.68 -1.54
CA LYS A 67 26.24 5.92 -0.88
C LYS A 67 26.21 4.46 -1.33
N ILE A 68 25.05 3.81 -1.28
CA ILE A 68 24.87 2.42 -1.74
C ILE A 68 25.32 2.28 -3.20
N ARG A 69 24.86 3.18 -4.09
CA ARG A 69 25.27 3.20 -5.50
C ARG A 69 26.80 3.31 -5.63
N SER A 70 27.44 4.22 -4.91
CA SER A 70 28.89 4.41 -4.98
C SER A 70 29.69 3.19 -4.49
N HIS A 71 29.10 2.37 -3.60
CA HIS A 71 29.67 1.10 -3.21
C HIS A 71 29.45 0.03 -4.28
N MET A 72 28.25 -0.04 -4.85
CA MET A 72 27.92 -0.96 -5.95
C MET A 72 28.83 -0.76 -7.17
N GLU A 73 29.13 0.47 -7.54
CA GLU A 73 30.02 0.80 -8.67
C GLU A 73 31.46 0.30 -8.47
N LYS A 74 31.88 0.05 -7.23
CA LYS A 74 33.20 -0.50 -6.88
C LYS A 74 33.20 -2.03 -6.85
N LEU A 75 32.02 -2.66 -6.86
CA LEU A 75 31.88 -4.10 -6.88
C LEU A 75 31.98 -4.62 -8.33
N GLY A 76 32.70 -5.72 -8.50
CA GLY A 76 32.71 -6.45 -9.77
C GLY A 76 31.43 -7.25 -9.99
N PRO A 77 31.29 -7.91 -11.16
CA PRO A 77 30.18 -8.83 -11.39
C PRO A 77 30.17 -9.95 -10.32
N VAL A 78 28.97 -10.35 -9.89
CA VAL A 78 28.80 -11.52 -9.02
C VAL A 78 29.00 -12.77 -9.88
N GLU A 79 30.09 -13.49 -9.67
CA GLU A 79 30.52 -14.60 -10.55
C GLU A 79 29.84 -15.94 -10.23
N GLU A 80 29.32 -16.13 -9.02
CA GLU A 80 28.64 -17.36 -8.60
C GLU A 80 27.39 -17.06 -7.79
N PHE A 81 26.30 -17.75 -8.12
CA PHE A 81 25.10 -17.85 -7.30
C PHE A 81 25.05 -19.24 -6.69
N HIS A 82 25.00 -19.32 -5.37
CA HIS A 82 24.77 -20.56 -4.65
C HIS A 82 23.37 -20.53 -4.04
N GLU A 83 22.68 -21.68 -4.02
CA GLU A 83 21.44 -21.81 -3.26
C GLU A 83 21.78 -21.84 -1.76
N TYR A 84 21.22 -20.90 -1.00
CA TYR A 84 21.30 -20.86 0.46
C TYR A 84 19.93 -21.15 1.05
N GLU A 85 19.89 -21.95 2.10
CA GLU A 85 18.73 -22.01 2.98
C GLU A 85 18.67 -20.68 3.76
N LEU A 86 17.75 -19.80 3.35
CA LEU A 86 17.52 -18.54 4.03
C LEU A 86 16.55 -18.76 5.19
N ASN A 87 16.73 -17.97 6.25
CA ASN A 87 15.73 -17.93 7.31
C ASN A 87 14.40 -17.45 6.74
N THR A 88 13.31 -17.95 7.28
CA THR A 88 11.98 -17.53 6.87
C THR A 88 11.43 -16.52 7.86
N VAL A 89 10.81 -15.46 7.35
CA VAL A 89 10.09 -14.51 8.21
C VAL A 89 9.02 -15.28 9.01
N PRO A 90 8.95 -15.10 10.34
CA PRO A 90 7.95 -15.77 11.18
C PRO A 90 6.50 -15.50 10.70
N ASP A 91 5.68 -16.55 10.66
CA ASP A 91 4.31 -16.47 10.12
C ASP A 91 3.37 -15.60 10.98
N ASP A 92 3.67 -15.43 12.28
CA ASP A 92 2.91 -14.63 13.24
C ASP A 92 3.00 -13.11 12.98
N ILE A 93 3.98 -12.66 12.19
CA ILE A 93 4.11 -11.25 11.79
C ILE A 93 2.94 -10.82 10.91
N ILE A 94 2.45 -11.70 10.03
CA ILE A 94 1.29 -11.42 9.17
C ILE A 94 0.05 -11.18 10.04
N GLU A 95 -0.18 -12.05 11.03
CA GLU A 95 -1.30 -11.93 11.97
C GLU A 95 -1.17 -10.65 12.80
N SER A 96 0.02 -10.40 13.37
CA SER A 96 0.31 -9.17 14.14
C SER A 96 0.07 -7.90 13.33
N TYR A 97 0.43 -7.90 12.03
CA TYR A 97 0.15 -6.80 11.13
C TYR A 97 -1.35 -6.60 10.92
N LEU A 98 -2.09 -7.68 10.60
CA LEU A 98 -3.53 -7.62 10.35
C LEU A 98 -4.31 -7.17 11.60
N GLU A 99 -3.96 -7.66 12.79
CA GLU A 99 -4.53 -7.17 14.06
C GLU A 99 -4.29 -5.67 14.25
N ARG A 100 -3.11 -5.17 13.87
CA ARG A 100 -2.78 -3.75 14.00
C ARG A 100 -3.58 -2.91 13.03
N VAL A 101 -3.75 -3.38 11.79
CA VAL A 101 -4.60 -2.74 10.77
C VAL A 101 -6.06 -2.72 11.22
N GLU A 102 -6.59 -3.83 11.72
CA GLU A 102 -7.97 -3.95 12.22
C GLU A 102 -8.27 -2.92 13.31
N LYS A 103 -7.33 -2.73 14.26
CA LYS A 103 -7.43 -1.71 15.32
C LYS A 103 -7.49 -0.27 14.80
N LEU A 104 -7.08 0.01 13.56
CA LEU A 104 -7.20 1.35 12.96
C LEU A 104 -8.62 1.65 12.45
N VAL A 105 -9.45 0.62 12.24
CA VAL A 105 -10.71 0.73 11.48
C VAL A 105 -11.96 0.53 12.37
N GLU A 106 -11.82 0.50 13.71
CA GLU A 106 -12.90 0.31 14.71
C GLU A 106 -14.32 0.69 14.24
N PRO A 107 -15.31 -0.17 14.49
CA PRO A 107 -16.35 -0.55 13.54
C PRO A 107 -17.26 0.63 13.19
N LEU A 108 -16.92 1.30 12.10
CA LEU A 108 -17.78 2.31 11.47
C LEU A 108 -18.77 1.69 10.48
N ILE A 109 -18.54 0.44 10.09
CA ILE A 109 -19.41 -0.28 9.17
C ILE A 109 -20.58 -0.84 9.95
N SER A 110 -21.55 0.04 10.22
CA SER A 110 -22.84 -0.30 10.85
C SER A 110 -23.81 -1.01 9.91
N LYS A 111 -23.45 -1.13 8.62
CA LYS A 111 -24.24 -1.76 7.57
C LYS A 111 -23.34 -2.64 6.69
N PRO A 112 -23.84 -3.76 6.15
CA PRO A 112 -23.11 -4.54 5.15
C PRO A 112 -22.61 -3.62 4.03
N LEU A 113 -21.30 -3.63 3.78
CA LEU A 113 -20.65 -2.85 2.73
C LEU A 113 -20.06 -3.82 1.72
N GLY A 114 -20.54 -3.78 0.48
CA GLY A 114 -19.93 -4.48 -0.65
C GLY A 114 -18.82 -3.64 -1.27
N ILE A 115 -17.67 -4.27 -1.55
CA ILE A 115 -16.56 -3.64 -2.30
C ILE A 115 -16.10 -4.60 -3.41
N VAL A 116 -15.91 -4.07 -4.61
CA VAL A 116 -15.15 -4.77 -5.65
C VAL A 116 -13.67 -4.47 -5.46
N TYR A 117 -12.84 -5.49 -5.35
CA TYR A 117 -11.38 -5.32 -5.17
C TYR A 117 -10.60 -5.97 -6.31
N SER A 118 -9.64 -5.23 -6.86
CA SER A 118 -8.60 -5.76 -7.74
C SER A 118 -7.21 -5.53 -7.17
N PRO A 119 -6.38 -6.58 -7.02
CA PRO A 119 -4.99 -6.40 -6.65
C PRO A 119 -4.09 -6.07 -7.85
N LEU A 120 -4.64 -5.96 -9.07
CA LEU A 120 -3.88 -5.78 -10.33
C LEU A 120 -2.72 -6.77 -10.48
N HIS A 121 -2.99 -8.04 -10.19
CA HIS A 121 -2.00 -9.13 -10.13
C HIS A 121 -0.91 -8.99 -9.05
N GLY A 122 -1.13 -8.08 -8.11
CA GLY A 122 -0.19 -7.70 -7.08
C GLY A 122 -0.23 -8.51 -5.80
N THR A 123 0.70 -8.13 -4.93
CA THR A 123 0.91 -8.66 -3.57
C THR A 123 -0.24 -8.35 -2.61
N GLY A 124 -1.09 -7.36 -2.93
CA GLY A 124 -2.25 -6.98 -2.12
C GLY A 124 -3.33 -8.06 -2.01
N LEU A 125 -3.35 -9.05 -2.92
CA LEU A 125 -4.41 -10.06 -3.03
C LEU A 125 -4.80 -10.69 -1.68
N LYS A 126 -3.83 -11.22 -0.93
CA LYS A 126 -4.12 -11.89 0.35
C LYS A 126 -4.38 -10.88 1.47
N MET A 127 -3.48 -9.93 1.63
CA MET A 127 -3.47 -9.02 2.78
C MET A 127 -4.66 -8.06 2.78
N VAL A 128 -4.96 -7.43 1.65
CA VAL A 128 -6.07 -6.47 1.55
C VAL A 128 -7.41 -7.19 1.65
N SER A 129 -7.55 -8.37 1.02
CA SER A 129 -8.79 -9.16 1.12
C SER A 129 -9.08 -9.58 2.56
N GLU A 130 -8.06 -10.04 3.29
CA GLU A 130 -8.21 -10.44 4.69
C GLU A 130 -8.49 -9.23 5.59
N ALA A 131 -7.80 -8.09 5.38
CA ALA A 131 -8.07 -6.87 6.15
C ALA A 131 -9.49 -6.34 5.93
N LEU A 132 -9.99 -6.32 4.69
CA LEU A 132 -11.36 -5.93 4.37
C LEU A 132 -12.39 -6.88 5.00
N LYS A 133 -12.13 -8.19 4.93
CA LYS A 133 -12.99 -9.20 5.54
C LYS A 133 -13.06 -9.05 7.06
N ARG A 134 -11.93 -8.80 7.74
CA ARG A 134 -11.89 -8.52 9.19
C ARG A 134 -12.66 -7.25 9.55
N ALA A 135 -12.64 -6.25 8.67
CA ALA A 135 -13.45 -5.03 8.82
C ALA A 135 -14.96 -5.24 8.56
N GLY A 136 -15.41 -6.46 8.24
CA GLY A 136 -16.82 -6.77 7.98
C GLY A 136 -17.31 -6.32 6.60
N VAL A 137 -16.39 -6.19 5.63
CA VAL A 137 -16.70 -5.83 4.24
C VAL A 137 -16.91 -7.09 3.40
N ASP A 138 -17.98 -7.10 2.61
CA ASP A 138 -18.23 -8.13 1.61
C ASP A 138 -17.38 -7.84 0.35
N VAL A 139 -16.30 -8.59 0.16
CA VAL A 139 -15.35 -8.37 -0.94
C VAL A 139 -15.70 -9.22 -2.15
N THR A 140 -15.89 -8.56 -3.29
CA THR A 140 -15.97 -9.20 -4.61
C THR A 140 -14.64 -9.01 -5.34
N LEU A 141 -13.87 -10.09 -5.48
CA LEU A 141 -12.60 -10.05 -6.21
C LEU A 141 -12.80 -10.02 -7.73
N VAL A 142 -12.04 -9.16 -8.41
CA VAL A 142 -11.86 -9.22 -9.86
C VAL A 142 -11.02 -10.44 -10.19
N LYS A 143 -11.67 -11.55 -10.57
CA LYS A 143 -11.05 -12.88 -10.69
C LYS A 143 -9.92 -12.90 -11.71
N GLU A 144 -10.08 -12.17 -12.81
CA GLU A 144 -9.09 -12.05 -13.88
C GLU A 144 -7.77 -11.44 -13.39
N GLN A 145 -7.81 -10.66 -12.30
CA GLN A 145 -6.65 -9.98 -11.72
C GLN A 145 -6.22 -10.58 -10.38
N ALA A 146 -6.89 -11.64 -9.89
CA ALA A 146 -6.67 -12.25 -8.58
C ALA A 146 -5.63 -13.38 -8.59
N SER A 147 -4.52 -13.17 -9.28
CA SER A 147 -3.37 -14.09 -9.31
C SER A 147 -2.07 -13.31 -9.53
N TRP A 148 -0.95 -13.80 -9.01
CA TRP A 148 0.36 -13.18 -9.25
C TRP A 148 0.80 -13.47 -10.68
N ASP A 149 0.71 -12.45 -11.53
CA ASP A 149 1.08 -12.50 -12.94
C ASP A 149 2.00 -11.31 -13.24
N GLY A 150 3.30 -11.58 -13.36
CA GLY A 150 4.31 -10.56 -13.65
C GLY A 150 4.23 -9.99 -15.07
N SER A 151 3.42 -10.58 -15.96
CA SER A 151 3.16 -10.01 -17.30
C SER A 151 2.01 -8.99 -17.31
N PHE A 152 1.27 -8.87 -16.21
CA PHE A 152 0.09 -8.01 -16.07
C PHE A 152 -0.90 -8.14 -17.24
N SER A 153 -1.22 -9.39 -17.63
CA SER A 153 -1.91 -9.73 -18.89
C SER A 153 -3.27 -9.05 -19.12
N THR A 154 -3.88 -8.45 -18.10
CA THR A 154 -5.18 -7.77 -18.18
C THR A 154 -5.11 -6.26 -18.35
N VAL A 155 -3.93 -5.65 -18.21
CA VAL A 155 -3.75 -4.18 -18.21
C VAL A 155 -2.48 -3.79 -18.96
N ARG A 156 -2.44 -2.56 -19.48
CA ARG A 156 -1.20 -2.05 -20.09
C ARG A 156 -0.17 -1.69 -19.02
N VAL A 157 -0.63 -1.07 -17.94
CA VAL A 157 0.18 -0.64 -16.80
C VAL A 157 -0.61 -0.93 -15.53
N PRO A 158 -0.05 -1.60 -14.51
CA PRO A 158 -0.76 -1.91 -13.28
C PRO A 158 -0.79 -0.70 -12.32
N ASN A 159 -1.18 0.47 -12.82
CA ASN A 159 -1.31 1.70 -12.04
C ASN A 159 -2.80 1.96 -11.73
N PRO A 160 -3.26 1.89 -10.48
CA PRO A 160 -4.67 2.09 -10.13
C PRO A 160 -5.13 3.55 -10.29
N GLU A 161 -4.23 4.49 -10.63
CA GLU A 161 -4.58 5.85 -11.03
C GLU A 161 -4.98 5.95 -12.51
N GLU A 162 -4.67 4.96 -13.35
CA GLU A 162 -5.04 4.93 -14.76
C GLU A 162 -6.46 4.36 -14.93
N ASP A 163 -7.20 4.89 -15.91
CA ASP A 163 -8.59 4.47 -16.12
C ASP A 163 -8.71 3.04 -16.67
N ASP A 164 -7.75 2.60 -17.50
CA ASP A 164 -7.72 1.26 -18.09
C ASP A 164 -7.55 0.18 -17.02
N ALA A 165 -6.76 0.45 -15.97
CA ALA A 165 -6.58 -0.44 -14.84
C ALA A 165 -7.87 -0.68 -14.03
N LEU A 166 -8.84 0.24 -14.11
CA LEU A 166 -10.10 0.19 -13.34
C LEU A 166 -11.29 -0.37 -14.15
N GLU A 167 -11.13 -0.66 -15.44
CA GLU A 167 -12.25 -1.09 -16.29
C GLU A 167 -12.91 -2.39 -15.82
N LEU A 168 -12.12 -3.39 -15.39
CA LEU A 168 -12.65 -4.63 -14.83
C LEU A 168 -13.37 -4.39 -13.49
N VAL A 169 -12.85 -3.47 -12.67
CA VAL A 169 -13.51 -3.07 -11.42
C VAL A 169 -14.89 -2.47 -11.71
N LYS A 170 -14.99 -1.51 -12.64
CA LYS A 170 -16.26 -0.90 -13.07
C LYS A 170 -17.24 -1.95 -13.62
N LYS A 171 -16.74 -2.91 -14.41
CA LYS A 171 -17.56 -4.01 -14.95
C LYS A 171 -18.17 -4.88 -13.85
N TYR A 172 -17.38 -5.25 -12.85
CA TYR A 172 -17.85 -6.03 -11.70
C TYR A 172 -18.84 -5.22 -10.84
N MET A 173 -18.55 -3.94 -10.60
CA MET A 173 -19.44 -3.03 -9.87
C MET A 173 -20.82 -2.94 -10.54
N ASN A 174 -20.87 -2.81 -11.87
CA ASN A 174 -22.12 -2.80 -12.62
C ASN A 174 -22.85 -4.14 -12.59
N ARG A 175 -22.13 -5.26 -12.77
CA ARG A 175 -22.71 -6.61 -12.78
C ARG A 175 -23.40 -6.93 -11.45
N ASP A 176 -22.75 -6.58 -10.35
CA ASP A 176 -23.16 -7.00 -9.00
C ASP A 176 -23.93 -5.90 -8.25
N GLY A 177 -24.09 -4.71 -8.84
CA GLY A 177 -24.76 -3.58 -8.21
C GLY A 177 -23.99 -3.00 -7.01
N ILE A 178 -22.65 -3.12 -7.02
CA ILE A 178 -21.78 -2.66 -5.93
C ILE A 178 -21.32 -1.22 -6.20
N SER A 179 -21.52 -0.33 -5.22
CA SER A 179 -21.22 1.10 -5.37
C SER A 179 -19.76 1.50 -5.14
N PHE A 180 -18.93 0.62 -4.58
CA PHE A 180 -17.54 0.93 -4.24
C PHE A 180 -16.57 -0.06 -4.87
N GLY A 181 -15.50 0.48 -5.46
CA GLY A 181 -14.40 -0.28 -6.04
C GLY A 181 -13.05 0.19 -5.52
N ILE A 182 -12.13 -0.75 -5.35
CA ILE A 182 -10.76 -0.52 -4.90
C ILE A 182 -9.82 -1.26 -5.85
N ALA A 183 -8.72 -0.61 -6.24
CA ALA A 183 -7.58 -1.27 -6.84
C ALA A 183 -6.28 -0.89 -6.14
N THR A 184 -5.33 -1.81 -6.03
CA THR A 184 -3.98 -1.53 -5.53
C THR A 184 -2.95 -1.83 -6.60
N ASP A 185 -1.82 -1.12 -6.60
CA ASP A 185 -0.69 -1.45 -7.47
C ASP A 185 0.03 -2.73 -7.02
N PRO A 186 0.98 -3.28 -7.82
CA PRO A 186 1.55 -4.60 -7.57
C PRO A 186 2.24 -4.77 -6.20
N ASP A 187 2.87 -3.72 -5.67
CA ASP A 187 3.47 -3.72 -4.35
C ASP A 187 2.60 -3.12 -3.24
N CYS A 188 1.37 -2.76 -3.60
CA CYS A 188 0.30 -2.38 -2.69
C CYS A 188 0.68 -1.19 -1.79
N ASP A 189 1.43 -0.23 -2.33
CA ASP A 189 1.71 1.06 -1.69
C ASP A 189 0.85 2.20 -2.25
N ARG A 190 0.12 1.95 -3.35
CA ARG A 190 -0.89 2.86 -3.92
C ARG A 190 -2.27 2.24 -3.95
N VAL A 191 -3.28 3.11 -3.91
CA VAL A 191 -4.69 2.74 -3.99
C VAL A 191 -5.45 3.66 -4.95
N GLY A 192 -6.24 3.05 -5.83
CA GLY A 192 -7.27 3.71 -6.63
C GLY A 192 -8.64 3.42 -6.03
N LEU A 193 -9.43 4.46 -5.83
CA LEU A 193 -10.80 4.36 -5.32
C LEU A 193 -11.78 4.85 -6.37
N ILE A 194 -12.83 4.07 -6.58
CA ILE A 194 -13.90 4.39 -7.53
C ILE A 194 -15.26 4.20 -6.87
N VAL A 195 -16.15 5.16 -7.09
CA VAL A 195 -17.50 5.17 -6.52
C VAL A 195 -18.50 5.28 -7.65
N LYS A 196 -19.62 4.56 -7.54
CA LYS A 196 -20.75 4.71 -8.46
C LYS A 196 -21.69 5.80 -7.96
N GLU A 197 -21.89 6.84 -8.76
CA GLU A 197 -22.84 7.94 -8.50
C GLU A 197 -23.93 7.91 -9.58
N GLY A 198 -25.11 7.39 -9.23
CA GLY A 198 -26.16 7.11 -10.23
C GLY A 198 -25.68 6.04 -11.23
N GLU A 199 -25.60 6.40 -12.51
CA GLU A 199 -25.04 5.52 -13.57
C GLU A 199 -23.57 5.81 -13.88
N GLU A 200 -22.99 6.85 -13.28
CA GLU A 200 -21.62 7.27 -13.55
C GLU A 200 -20.63 6.64 -12.55
N PHE A 201 -19.40 6.44 -13.02
CA PHE A 201 -18.29 6.04 -12.17
C PHE A 201 -17.35 7.20 -11.94
N VAL A 202 -17.16 7.55 -10.67
CA VAL A 202 -16.29 8.65 -10.24
C VAL A 202 -15.03 8.06 -9.60
N LYS A 203 -13.90 8.22 -10.27
CA LYS A 203 -12.58 7.93 -9.69
C LYS A 203 -12.17 9.06 -8.77
N LEU A 204 -11.81 8.73 -7.53
CA LEU A 204 -11.30 9.72 -6.59
C LEU A 204 -9.81 9.96 -6.84
N THR A 205 -9.43 11.22 -6.89
CA THR A 205 -8.02 11.64 -6.94
C THR A 205 -7.34 11.41 -5.60
N GLY A 206 -6.01 11.24 -5.58
CA GLY A 206 -5.24 11.12 -4.34
C GLY A 206 -5.49 12.27 -3.35
N ASN A 207 -5.73 13.49 -3.84
CA ASN A 207 -6.10 14.64 -3.01
C ASN A 207 -7.47 14.46 -2.34
N GLN A 208 -8.48 14.01 -3.07
CA GLN A 208 -9.80 13.73 -2.50
C GLN A 208 -9.73 12.62 -1.44
N ILE A 209 -8.98 11.55 -1.74
CA ILE A 209 -8.73 10.45 -0.79
C ILE A 209 -8.03 10.98 0.47
N GLY A 210 -6.98 11.79 0.31
CA GLY A 210 -6.26 12.38 1.44
C GLY A 210 -7.14 13.29 2.31
N VAL A 211 -8.03 14.08 1.70
CA VAL A 211 -8.99 14.90 2.44
C VAL A 211 -10.00 14.04 3.21
N LEU A 212 -10.50 12.96 2.60
CA LEU A 212 -11.40 12.03 3.28
C LEU A 212 -10.72 11.33 4.46
N LEU A 213 -9.47 10.86 4.27
CA LEU A 213 -8.67 10.26 5.34
C LEU A 213 -8.37 11.27 6.46
N LEU A 214 -8.01 12.51 6.13
CA LEU A 214 -7.80 13.56 7.12
C LEU A 214 -9.07 13.86 7.90
N HIS A 215 -10.21 13.96 7.21
CA HIS A 215 -11.50 14.18 7.84
C HIS A 215 -11.84 13.02 8.80
N TYR A 216 -11.72 11.78 8.32
CA TYR A 216 -11.88 10.57 9.11
C TYR A 216 -11.01 10.57 10.38
N MET A 217 -9.70 10.80 10.20
CA MET A 217 -8.76 10.87 11.30
C MET A 217 -9.14 11.97 12.27
N SER A 218 -9.54 13.15 11.79
CA SER A 218 -9.96 14.26 12.66
C SER A 218 -11.18 13.93 13.52
N CYS A 219 -12.15 13.19 12.98
CA CYS A 219 -13.34 12.74 13.71
C CYS A 219 -13.02 11.66 14.75
N LYS A 220 -12.09 10.74 14.44
CA LYS A 220 -11.63 9.68 15.35
C LYS A 220 -10.63 10.16 16.41
N MET A 221 -9.87 11.20 16.08
CA MET A 221 -8.71 11.65 16.85
C MET A 221 -8.98 12.96 17.60
N GLU A 222 -10.24 13.35 17.85
CA GLU A 222 -10.53 14.53 18.68
C GLU A 222 -9.75 14.51 20.01
N ASP A 223 -9.65 13.35 20.66
CA ASP A 223 -8.90 13.19 21.91
C ASP A 223 -7.37 13.14 21.72
N TRP A 224 -6.87 12.62 20.60
CA TRP A 224 -5.42 12.62 20.30
C TRP A 224 -4.94 14.02 19.87
N LEU A 225 -5.73 14.72 19.04
CA LEU A 225 -5.52 16.11 18.66
C LEU A 225 -5.55 17.04 19.88
N ARG A 226 -6.40 16.77 20.88
CA ARG A 226 -6.41 17.49 22.17
C ARG A 226 -5.18 17.23 23.05
N ARG A 227 -4.51 16.08 22.90
CA ARG A 227 -3.31 15.70 23.67
C ARG A 227 -1.99 16.22 23.06
N LEU A 228 -2.04 16.75 21.85
CA LEU A 228 -0.86 17.32 21.20
C LEU A 228 -0.60 18.75 21.71
N SER A 229 0.55 18.93 22.34
CA SER A 229 1.01 20.22 22.85
C SER A 229 1.50 21.19 21.76
N ARG A 230 1.55 20.76 20.49
CA ARG A 230 1.96 21.59 19.34
C ARG A 230 1.04 21.36 18.12
N PRO A 231 0.74 22.40 17.34
CA PRO A 231 -0.03 22.25 16.10
C PRO A 231 0.74 21.42 15.07
N ILE A 232 0.07 20.42 14.47
CA ILE A 232 0.59 19.67 13.33
C ILE A 232 0.37 20.48 12.06
N TRP A 233 1.43 20.68 11.27
CA TRP A 233 1.37 21.31 9.96
C TRP A 233 1.62 20.24 8.89
N PHE A 234 0.58 19.87 8.14
CA PHE A 234 0.75 19.13 6.90
C PHE A 234 1.01 20.13 5.78
N VAL A 235 2.24 20.22 5.31
CA VAL A 235 2.61 21.03 4.14
C VAL A 235 3.00 20.06 3.03
N GLN A 236 2.00 19.61 2.28
CA GLN A 236 2.21 19.07 0.94
C GLN A 236 1.84 20.16 -0.06
N CYS A 237 2.68 20.39 -1.06
CA CYS A 237 2.63 21.58 -1.91
C CYS A 237 1.50 21.55 -2.96
N VAL A 238 0.28 21.12 -2.63
CA VAL A 238 -0.97 21.42 -3.37
C VAL A 238 -2.19 21.35 -2.43
N MET A 239 -2.24 22.14 -1.36
CA MET A 239 -3.42 22.18 -0.45
C MET A 239 -3.73 23.62 0.01
N LYS A 240 -3.56 24.65 -0.82
CA LYS A 240 -4.01 26.02 -0.44
C LYS A 240 -5.54 26.16 -0.49
N GLU A 241 -6.21 25.48 -1.40
CA GLU A 241 -7.62 25.75 -1.70
C GLU A 241 -8.60 24.98 -0.79
N VAL A 242 -8.29 23.75 -0.42
CA VAL A 242 -9.16 22.93 0.45
C VAL A 242 -9.26 23.52 1.87
N PHE A 243 -8.16 24.07 2.41
CA PHE A 243 -8.19 24.70 3.73
C PHE A 243 -8.93 26.04 3.75
N ILE A 244 -8.92 26.80 2.65
CA ILE A 244 -9.75 28.02 2.51
C ILE A 244 -11.23 27.62 2.50
N PHE A 245 -11.59 26.53 1.82
CA PHE A 245 -12.95 26.01 1.79
C PHE A 245 -13.44 25.57 3.18
N LEU A 246 -12.64 24.79 3.91
CA LEU A 246 -12.97 24.35 5.27
C LEU A 246 -13.04 25.51 6.29
N LYS A 247 -12.22 26.56 6.14
CA LYS A 247 -12.34 27.78 6.95
C LYS A 247 -13.63 28.56 6.67
N ARG A 248 -14.07 28.64 5.41
CA ARG A 248 -15.32 29.33 5.05
C ARG A 248 -16.56 28.63 5.60
N GLN A 249 -16.57 27.29 5.62
CA GLN A 249 -17.66 26.49 6.20
C GLN A 249 -17.80 26.65 7.72
N ARG A 250 -16.69 26.84 8.44
CA ARG A 250 -16.73 27.16 9.89
C ARG A 250 -17.21 28.58 10.19
N ALA A 251 -16.94 29.54 9.30
CA ALA A 251 -17.37 30.93 9.49
C ALA A 251 -18.85 31.18 9.10
N SER A 252 -19.46 30.29 8.31
CA SER A 252 -20.88 30.35 7.97
C SER A 252 -21.80 29.66 8.99
N ASN A 253 -21.24 28.91 9.94
CA ASN A 253 -21.97 28.22 11.00
C ASN A 253 -21.70 28.82 12.41
N SER A 254 -21.16 30.05 12.48
CA SER A 254 -21.02 30.84 13.70
C SER A 254 -21.82 32.13 13.61
#